data_AF-A0A7Y6MZ46-F1
#
_entry.id   AF-A0A7Y6MZ46-F1
#
_cell.length_a   1.000
_cell.length_b   1.000
_cell.length_c   1.000
_cell.angle_alpha   90.00
_cell.angle_beta   90.00
_cell.angle_gamma   90.00
#
_symmetry.space_group_name_H-M   'P 1'
#
loop_
_entity.id
_entity.type
_entity.pdbx_description
1 polymer ?
#
loop_
_entity_poly.entity_id
_entity_poly.type
_entity_poly.pdbx_seq_one_letter_code
_entity_poly.pdbx_strand_id
1 'polypeptide(L)'
;MAIRPRKLVVQAAVEPPACRAVAIAVIDNAYAGRYEAKLDPPIESGEELCTLLGKRCVEEICIAPGEAQSYGKLAIVGEAGEREHAAAILHPELGAPLRAAAEKGAAPVPSAKKIGTLGTAIDVPLAHKDALRLLRGLFRW
;
A
#
# COMPACT_ATOMS: atom_id res chain seq x y z
N MET A 1 -21.58 20.57 23.03
CA MET A 1 -21.31 19.49 22.04
C MET A 1 -20.59 18.37 22.77
N ALA A 2 -21.30 17.33 23.21
CA ALA A 2 -20.72 16.28 24.05
C ALA A 2 -20.02 15.23 23.17
N ILE A 3 -18.70 15.09 23.34
CA ILE A 3 -17.93 14.00 22.74
C ILE A 3 -18.37 12.72 23.45
N ARG A 4 -19.14 11.86 22.77
CA ARG A 4 -19.47 10.53 23.31
C ARG A 4 -18.17 9.74 23.46
N PRO A 5 -17.88 9.16 24.63
CA PRO A 5 -16.74 8.27 24.77
C PRO A 5 -16.92 7.08 23.83
N ARG A 6 -15.93 6.84 22.95
CA ARG A 6 -15.88 5.61 22.15
C ARG A 6 -15.71 4.45 23.12
N LYS A 7 -16.69 3.54 23.13
CA LYS A 7 -16.63 2.28 23.86
C LYS A 7 -15.39 1.52 23.36
N LEU A 8 -14.43 1.24 24.23
CA LEU A 8 -13.35 0.30 23.92
C LEU A 8 -14.00 -1.09 23.85
N VAL A 9 -14.22 -1.60 22.64
CA VAL A 9 -14.82 -2.92 22.44
C VAL A 9 -13.68 -3.92 22.28
N VAL A 10 -13.54 -4.81 23.27
CA VAL A 10 -12.78 -6.06 23.09
C VAL A 10 -13.57 -6.85 22.04
N GLN A 11 -12.96 -7.09 20.87
CA GLN A 11 -13.67 -7.62 19.70
C GLN A 11 -14.26 -9.01 20.02
N ALA A 12 -15.55 -9.19 19.69
CA ALA A 12 -16.13 -10.52 19.55
C ALA A 12 -15.41 -11.28 18.42
N ALA A 13 -15.43 -12.61 18.48
CA ALA A 13 -14.88 -13.44 17.40
C ALA A 13 -15.54 -13.05 16.05
N VAL A 14 -14.72 -12.81 15.04
CA VAL A 14 -15.19 -12.50 13.68
C VAL A 14 -15.28 -13.82 12.93
N GLU A 15 -16.49 -14.17 12.50
CA GLU A 15 -16.76 -15.36 11.69
C GLU A 15 -17.33 -14.92 10.33
N PRO A 16 -16.66 -15.24 9.21
CA PRO A 16 -15.35 -15.91 9.12
C PRO A 16 -14.20 -15.00 9.58
N PRO A 17 -13.04 -15.57 9.99
CA PRO A 17 -11.87 -14.80 10.40
C PRO A 17 -11.43 -13.77 9.35
N ALA A 18 -11.00 -12.59 9.82
CA ALA A 18 -10.43 -11.59 8.92
C ALA A 18 -9.04 -12.04 8.43
N CYS A 19 -8.88 -12.19 7.12
CA CYS A 19 -7.61 -12.55 6.49
C CYS A 19 -6.90 -11.31 5.96
N ARG A 20 -5.56 -11.27 6.10
CA ARG A 20 -4.69 -10.27 5.48
C ARG A 20 -3.47 -10.99 4.91
N ALA A 21 -3.06 -10.60 3.72
CA ALA A 21 -1.81 -11.05 3.11
C ALA A 21 -0.95 -9.84 2.76
N VAL A 22 0.36 -10.05 2.78
CA VAL A 22 1.35 -9.07 2.32
C VAL A 22 2.43 -9.82 1.54
N ALA A 23 2.69 -9.35 0.33
CA ALA A 23 3.80 -9.81 -0.50
C ALA A 23 4.83 -8.68 -0.58
N ILE A 24 6.10 -9.02 -0.36
CA ILE A 24 7.20 -8.06 -0.27
C ILE A 24 8.31 -8.51 -1.22
N ALA A 25 8.92 -7.56 -1.93
CA ALA A 25 10.15 -7.76 -2.67
C ALA A 25 11.24 -6.84 -2.12
N VAL A 26 12.47 -7.31 -2.17
CA VAL A 26 13.67 -6.51 -1.91
C VAL A 26 14.42 -6.40 -3.23
N ILE A 27 14.71 -5.17 -3.65
CA ILE A 27 15.41 -4.87 -4.90
C ILE A 27 16.57 -3.93 -4.62
N ASP A 28 17.59 -3.98 -5.46
CA ASP A 28 18.69 -3.03 -5.40
C ASP A 28 18.21 -1.62 -5.75
N ASN A 29 18.58 -0.64 -4.93
CA ASN A 29 18.36 0.77 -5.25
C ASN A 29 19.49 1.25 -6.17
N ALA A 30 19.19 1.31 -7.47
CA ALA A 30 20.14 1.79 -8.47
C ALA A 30 20.68 3.18 -8.14
N TYR A 31 19.96 4.05 -7.41
CA TYR A 31 20.32 5.43 -7.08
C TYR A 31 20.88 5.63 -5.67
N ALA A 32 21.22 4.56 -4.95
CA ALA A 32 21.83 4.70 -3.63
C ALA A 32 23.11 5.56 -3.69
N GLY A 33 23.22 6.52 -2.77
CA GLY A 33 24.38 7.38 -2.58
C GLY A 33 24.54 8.50 -3.62
N ARG A 34 23.56 8.72 -4.52
CA ARG A 34 23.62 9.82 -5.49
C ARG A 34 22.26 10.47 -5.71
N TYR A 35 22.31 11.74 -6.10
CA TYR A 35 21.15 12.46 -6.62
C TYR A 35 20.88 12.06 -8.08
N GLU A 36 19.62 11.85 -8.40
CA GLU A 36 19.15 11.63 -9.76
C GLU A 36 17.94 12.51 -10.04
N ALA A 37 17.92 13.18 -11.19
CA ALA A 37 16.83 14.08 -11.55
C ALA A 37 15.64 13.34 -12.17
N LYS A 38 15.87 12.15 -12.75
CA LYS A 38 14.84 11.34 -13.42
C LYS A 38 14.77 9.93 -12.83
N LEU A 39 13.58 9.58 -12.33
CA LEU A 39 13.32 8.33 -11.64
C LEU A 39 12.47 7.36 -12.47
N ASP A 40 12.65 7.34 -13.79
CA ASP A 40 11.88 6.48 -14.70
C ASP A 40 12.07 4.97 -14.38
N PRO A 41 13.30 4.46 -14.16
CA PRO A 41 13.51 3.03 -13.89
C PRO A 41 12.81 2.48 -12.62
N PRO A 42 12.79 3.20 -11.47
CA PRO A 42 11.98 2.79 -10.32
C PRO A 42 10.47 2.82 -10.57
N ILE A 43 9.97 3.69 -11.46
CA ILE A 43 8.56 3.71 -11.83
C ILE A 43 8.22 2.44 -12.61
N GLU A 44 9.02 2.12 -13.63
CA GLU A 44 8.86 0.90 -14.45
C GLU A 44 8.95 -0.36 -13.58
N SER A 45 9.99 -0.45 -12.73
CA SER A 45 10.15 -1.56 -11.79
C SER A 45 8.96 -1.67 -10.82
N GLY A 46 8.41 -0.53 -10.39
CA GLY A 46 7.24 -0.49 -9.52
C GLY A 46 5.99 -1.12 -10.17
N GLU A 47 5.81 -0.99 -11.48
CA GLU A 47 4.68 -1.58 -12.20
C GLU A 47 4.74 -3.10 -12.25
N GLU A 48 5.91 -3.62 -12.62
CA GLU A 48 6.18 -5.07 -12.66
C GLU A 48 6.03 -5.68 -11.26
N LEU A 49 6.61 -5.02 -10.25
CA LEU A 49 6.50 -5.45 -8.86
C LEU A 49 5.07 -5.41 -8.36
N CYS A 50 4.30 -4.36 -8.67
CA CYS A 50 2.91 -4.27 -8.23
C CYS A 50 2.05 -5.40 -8.83
N THR A 51 2.26 -5.71 -10.10
CA THR A 51 1.57 -6.81 -10.79
C THR A 51 1.92 -8.15 -10.15
N LEU A 52 3.22 -8.43 -9.96
CA LEU A 52 3.70 -9.68 -9.39
C LEU A 52 3.23 -9.86 -7.94
N LEU A 53 3.43 -8.84 -7.09
CA LEU A 53 3.12 -8.90 -5.67
C LEU A 53 1.61 -8.88 -5.43
N GLY A 54 0.85 -8.10 -6.21
CA GLY A 54 -0.61 -8.09 -6.15
C GLY A 54 -1.21 -9.46 -6.47
N LYS A 55 -0.72 -10.10 -7.54
CA LYS A 55 -1.13 -11.48 -7.89
C LYS A 55 -0.79 -12.47 -6.77
N ARG A 56 0.44 -12.46 -6.25
CA ARG A 56 0.86 -13.33 -5.14
C ARG A 56 -0.01 -13.12 -3.89
N CYS A 57 -0.34 -11.88 -3.56
CA CYS A 57 -1.24 -11.59 -2.45
C CYS A 57 -2.60 -12.27 -2.64
N VAL A 58 -3.19 -12.19 -3.83
CA VAL A 58 -4.51 -12.78 -4.13
C VAL A 58 -4.47 -14.32 -4.18
N GLU A 59 -3.37 -14.90 -4.65
CA GLU A 59 -3.19 -16.36 -4.68
C GLU A 59 -3.02 -16.96 -3.28
N GLU A 60 -2.36 -16.23 -2.37
CA GLU A 60 -2.04 -16.73 -1.02
C GLU A 60 -3.08 -16.32 0.04
N ILE A 61 -3.79 -15.22 -0.17
CA ILE A 61 -4.88 -14.81 0.72
C ILE A 61 -6.03 -15.79 0.52
N CYS A 62 -6.30 -16.60 1.55
CA CYS A 62 -7.25 -17.72 1.51
C CYS A 62 -8.73 -17.28 1.35
N ILE A 63 -9.03 -16.55 0.29
CA ILE A 63 -10.34 -16.01 -0.11
C ILE A 63 -10.45 -16.15 -1.64
N ALA A 64 -11.66 -16.12 -2.17
CA ALA A 64 -11.81 -16.17 -3.61
C ALA A 64 -11.30 -14.87 -4.28
N PRO A 65 -10.81 -14.95 -5.53
CA PRO A 65 -10.58 -13.77 -6.36
C PRO A 65 -11.81 -12.83 -6.33
N GLY A 66 -11.57 -11.53 -6.21
CA GLY A 66 -12.64 -10.53 -6.11
C GLY A 66 -13.27 -10.32 -4.71
N GLU A 67 -12.99 -11.18 -3.73
CA GLU A 67 -13.46 -11.00 -2.34
C GLU A 67 -12.58 -10.06 -1.52
N ALA A 68 -11.36 -9.76 -1.99
CA ALA A 68 -10.46 -8.82 -1.33
C ALA A 68 -11.16 -7.47 -1.13
N GLN A 69 -11.40 -7.08 0.12
CA GLN A 69 -12.17 -5.87 0.45
C GLN A 69 -11.29 -4.62 0.53
N SER A 70 -10.00 -4.78 0.82
CA SER A 70 -9.08 -3.67 1.02
C SER A 70 -7.74 -3.94 0.38
N TYR A 71 -7.09 -2.87 -0.05
CA TYR A 71 -5.73 -2.91 -0.58
C TYR A 71 -4.93 -1.71 -0.09
N GLY A 72 -3.62 -1.83 -0.21
CA GLY A 72 -2.64 -0.83 0.21
C GLY A 72 -1.27 -1.15 -0.37
N LYS A 73 -0.40 -0.16 -0.39
CA LYS A 73 0.98 -0.31 -0.85
C LYS A 73 1.94 0.41 0.06
N LEU A 74 3.20 -0.03 0.07
CA LEU A 74 4.24 0.62 0.85
C LEU A 74 5.61 0.43 0.24
N ALA A 75 6.55 1.27 0.63
CA ALA A 75 7.96 1.12 0.30
C ALA A 75 8.83 1.62 1.45
N ILE A 76 9.88 0.85 1.74
CA ILE A 76 11.00 1.30 2.55
C ILE A 76 12.18 1.48 1.61
N VAL A 77 12.82 2.65 1.65
CA VAL A 77 14.11 2.87 1.00
C VAL A 77 15.22 2.78 2.05
N GLY A 78 16.34 2.16 1.69
CA GLY A 78 17.52 2.10 2.56
C GLY A 78 18.11 3.48 2.85
N GLU A 79 18.96 3.55 3.87
CA GLU A 79 19.55 4.81 4.37
C GLU A 79 20.34 5.60 3.32
N ALA A 80 20.93 4.91 2.34
CA ALA A 80 21.66 5.54 1.25
C ALA A 80 20.74 6.05 0.12
N GLY A 81 19.42 5.83 0.18
CA GLY A 81 18.48 6.33 -0.81
C GLY A 81 17.65 7.51 -0.31
N GLU A 82 16.81 8.04 -1.20
CA GLU A 82 15.96 9.20 -0.93
C GLU A 82 14.49 8.78 -0.91
N ARG A 83 13.66 9.56 -0.21
CA ARG A 83 12.22 9.29 -0.08
C ARG A 83 11.51 9.30 -1.44
N GLU A 84 12.08 10.02 -2.39
CA GLU A 84 11.68 10.17 -3.77
C GLU A 84 11.83 8.83 -4.52
N HIS A 85 12.84 8.01 -4.21
CA HIS A 85 12.99 6.66 -4.78
C HIS A 85 11.81 5.76 -4.39
N ALA A 86 11.42 5.81 -3.10
CA ALA A 86 10.23 5.12 -2.62
C ALA A 86 8.94 5.69 -3.23
N ALA A 87 8.88 7.01 -3.48
CA ALA A 87 7.74 7.63 -4.14
C ALA A 87 7.59 7.17 -5.60
N ALA A 88 8.71 6.99 -6.30
CA ALA A 88 8.76 6.51 -7.67
C ALA A 88 8.28 5.05 -7.78
N ILE A 89 8.74 4.16 -6.89
CA ILE A 89 8.24 2.77 -6.80
C ILE A 89 6.75 2.71 -6.46
N LEU A 90 6.22 3.72 -5.78
CA LEU A 90 4.80 3.80 -5.38
C LEU A 90 3.98 4.72 -6.29
N HIS A 91 4.42 4.96 -7.53
CA HIS A 91 3.75 5.87 -8.44
C HIS A 91 2.22 5.58 -8.54
N PRO A 92 1.35 6.61 -8.63
CA PRO A 92 -0.11 6.41 -8.66
C PRO A 92 -0.62 5.53 -9.80
N GLU A 93 0.06 5.54 -10.95
CA GLU A 93 -0.27 4.71 -12.12
C GLU A 93 -0.23 3.21 -11.79
N LEU A 94 0.59 2.84 -10.81
CA LEU A 94 0.74 1.48 -10.32
C LEU A 94 -0.45 1.02 -9.45
N GLY A 95 -1.46 1.85 -9.27
CA GLY A 95 -2.73 1.43 -8.66
C GLY A 95 -3.61 0.58 -9.58
N ALA A 96 -3.40 0.62 -10.90
CA ALA A 96 -4.20 -0.17 -11.84
C ALA A 96 -3.97 -1.69 -11.71
N PRO A 97 -2.73 -2.21 -11.64
CA PRO A 97 -2.49 -3.65 -11.48
C PRO A 97 -3.11 -4.22 -10.20
N LEU A 98 -3.01 -3.51 -9.08
CA LEU A 98 -3.58 -3.96 -7.80
C LEU A 98 -5.12 -3.97 -7.82
N ARG A 99 -5.73 -2.99 -8.47
CA ARG A 99 -7.19 -2.96 -8.66
C ARG A 99 -7.67 -4.07 -9.59
N ALA A 100 -6.89 -4.39 -10.63
CA ALA A 100 -7.18 -5.51 -11.53
C ALA A 100 -7.10 -6.84 -10.79
N ALA A 101 -6.08 -7.05 -9.95
CA ALA A 101 -5.95 -8.24 -9.11
C ALA A 101 -7.12 -8.40 -8.12
N ALA A 102 -7.69 -7.29 -7.63
CA ALA A 102 -8.85 -7.29 -6.74
C ALA A 102 -10.22 -7.38 -7.48
N GLU A 103 -10.19 -7.58 -8.81
CA GLU A 103 -11.32 -7.66 -9.77
C GLU A 103 -12.25 -6.45 -9.85
N LYS A 104 -12.12 -5.50 -8.92
CA LYS A 104 -12.88 -4.25 -8.83
C LYS A 104 -12.21 -3.31 -7.83
N GLY A 105 -12.60 -2.05 -7.83
CA GLY A 105 -12.23 -1.08 -6.81
C GLY A 105 -11.93 0.29 -7.39
N ALA A 106 -12.87 1.22 -7.24
CA ALA A 106 -12.72 2.59 -7.75
C ALA A 106 -11.83 3.48 -6.86
N ALA A 107 -11.52 3.03 -5.64
CA ALA A 107 -10.77 3.81 -4.67
C ALA A 107 -9.29 4.02 -5.07
N PRO A 108 -8.71 5.20 -4.76
CA PRO A 108 -7.26 5.36 -4.75
C PRO A 108 -6.60 4.35 -3.81
N VAL A 109 -5.48 3.77 -4.23
CA VAL A 109 -4.69 2.86 -3.39
C VAL A 109 -3.91 3.69 -2.37
N PRO A 110 -4.19 3.57 -1.06
CA PRO A 110 -3.43 4.28 -0.04
C PRO A 110 -1.99 3.77 0.01
N SER A 111 -1.06 4.65 0.35
CA SER A 111 0.36 4.30 0.40
C SER A 111 1.11 4.92 1.56
N ALA A 112 2.13 4.20 2.04
CA ALA A 112 3.09 4.69 3.03
C ALA A 112 4.53 4.53 2.49
N LYS A 113 5.38 5.52 2.75
CA LYS A 113 6.79 5.48 2.34
C LYS A 113 7.68 5.94 3.48
N LYS A 114 8.82 5.26 3.66
CA LYS A 114 9.74 5.50 4.77
C LYS A 114 11.19 5.29 4.32
N ILE A 115 12.10 6.10 4.86
CA ILE A 115 13.53 5.79 4.84
C ILE A 115 13.82 4.97 6.09
N GLY A 116 14.54 3.86 5.96
CA GLY A 116 14.76 2.93 7.06
C GLY A 116 16.03 2.10 6.93
N THR A 117 16.46 1.58 8.07
CA THR A 117 17.52 0.58 8.21
C THR A 117 16.96 -0.84 8.11
N LEU A 118 17.84 -1.84 8.13
CA LEU A 118 17.46 -3.25 8.26
C LEU A 118 16.54 -3.46 9.48
N GLY A 119 15.40 -4.14 9.26
CA GLY A 119 14.40 -4.38 10.30
C GLY A 119 13.45 -3.22 10.59
N THR A 120 13.53 -2.11 9.86
CA THR A 120 12.57 -1.00 10.01
C THR A 120 11.14 -1.47 9.76
N ALA A 121 10.28 -1.28 10.76
CA ALA A 121 8.85 -1.51 10.62
C ALA A 121 8.14 -0.36 9.89
N ILE A 122 7.11 -0.72 9.13
CA ILE A 122 6.19 0.19 8.45
C ILE A 122 4.79 -0.40 8.42
N ASP A 123 3.79 0.43 8.69
CA ASP A 123 2.39 0.03 8.59
C ASP A 123 1.90 0.12 7.15
N VAL A 124 1.18 -0.91 6.70
CA VAL A 124 0.50 -0.89 5.40
C VAL A 124 -0.86 -0.20 5.60
N PRO A 125 -1.08 1.00 5.04
CA PRO A 125 -2.40 1.60 5.11
C PRO A 125 -3.34 0.79 4.22
N LEU A 126 -4.46 0.31 4.77
CA LEU A 126 -5.49 -0.40 4.03
C LEU A 126 -6.74 0.47 3.93
N ALA A 127 -7.32 0.52 2.74
CA ALA A 127 -8.61 1.16 2.52
C ALA A 127 -9.54 0.25 1.73
N HIS A 128 -10.84 0.38 2.01
CA HIS A 128 -11.85 -0.38 1.29
C HIS A 128 -11.83 -0.04 -0.21
N LYS A 129 -11.74 -1.07 -1.05
CA LYS A 129 -11.55 -0.92 -2.50
C LYS A 129 -12.61 -0.10 -3.22
N ASP A 130 -13.83 -0.10 -2.69
CA ASP A 130 -14.97 0.60 -3.27
C ASP A 130 -15.30 1.95 -2.60
N ALA A 131 -14.67 2.28 -1.47
CA ALA A 131 -15.21 3.31 -0.58
C ALA A 131 -14.14 4.17 0.12
N LEU A 132 -13.11 4.61 -0.60
CA LEU A 132 -12.26 5.69 -0.10
C LEU A 132 -12.93 7.04 -0.37
N ARG A 133 -13.77 7.51 0.56
CA ARG A 133 -14.28 8.88 0.55
C ARG A 133 -13.18 9.81 1.05
N LEU A 134 -12.58 10.59 0.15
CA LEU A 134 -11.95 11.84 0.58
C LEU A 134 -13.05 12.66 1.28
N LEU A 135 -12.88 12.95 2.57
CA LEU A 135 -13.69 13.95 3.26
C LEU A 135 -13.34 15.32 2.65
N ARG A 136 -13.90 15.62 1.48
CA ARG A 136 -13.85 16.95 0.88
C ARG A 136 -14.55 17.89 1.86
N GLY A 137 -13.77 18.72 2.56
CA GLY A 137 -14.28 19.73 3.50
C GLY A 137 -13.68 19.74 4.91
N LEU A 138 -12.85 18.76 5.30
CA LEU A 138 -12.26 18.71 6.65
C LEU A 138 -10.82 19.24 6.76
N PHE A 139 -10.15 19.49 5.63
CA PHE A 139 -8.91 20.25 5.59
C PHE A 139 -9.18 21.53 4.80
N ARG A 140 -9.51 22.58 5.55
CA ARG A 140 -9.47 23.96 5.08
C ARG A 140 -8.06 24.45 5.41
N TRP A 141 -7.24 24.72 4.39
CA TRP A 141 -6.05 25.55 4.58
C TRP A 141 -6.49 26.98 4.88
#